data_AF-A0A147KCP5-F1
#
_entry.id   AF-A0A147KCP5-F1
#
_cell.length_a   1.000
_cell.length_b   1.000
_cell.length_c   1.000
_cell.angle_alpha   90.00
_cell.angle_beta   90.00
_cell.angle_gamma   90.00
#
_symmetry.space_group_name_H-M   'P 1'
#
loop_
_entity.id
_entity.type
_entity.pdbx_description
1 polymer ?
#
loop_
_entity_poly.entity_id
_entity_poly.type
_entity_poly.pdbx_seq_one_letter_code
_entity_poly.pdbx_strand_id
1 'polypeptide(L)' 'MDMYKEKLRKSISFSLLFFPIFVGIMGTISLIVLVTWGIPQEDLQAQIPTILILALVIYGACAISLFLRSIFLRKGGSFK' A
#
# COMPACT_ATOMS: atom_id res chain seq x y z
N MET A 1 21.07 -24.95 -3.64
CA MET A 1 19.87 -24.48 -2.90
C MET A 1 19.68 -22.95 -3.03
N ASP A 2 20.62 -22.26 -3.68
CA ASP A 2 20.70 -20.80 -3.80
C ASP A 2 19.83 -20.21 -4.91
N MET A 3 19.67 -20.92 -6.03
CA MET A 3 18.86 -20.47 -7.16
C MET A 3 17.37 -20.29 -6.79
N TYR A 4 16.86 -21.11 -5.86
CA TYR A 4 15.48 -20.99 -5.36
C TYR A 4 15.31 -19.75 -4.48
N LYS A 5 16.29 -19.46 -3.60
CA LYS A 5 16.28 -18.24 -2.78
C LYS A 5 16.36 -16.97 -3.62
N GLU A 6 17.16 -16.98 -4.69
CA GLU A 6 17.29 -15.83 -5.57
C GLU A 6 16.01 -15.57 -6.38
N LYS A 7 15.38 -16.64 -6.92
CA LYS A 7 14.07 -16.55 -7.58
C LYS A 7 12.98 -16.05 -6.63
N LEU A 8 12.95 -16.57 -5.40
CA LEU A 8 12.00 -16.12 -4.37
C LEU A 8 12.23 -14.65 -4.02
N ARG A 9 13.49 -14.22 -3.85
CA ARG A 9 13.83 -12.81 -3.56
C ARG A 9 13.35 -11.87 -4.65
N LYS A 10 13.50 -12.26 -5.91
CA LYS A 10 13.04 -11.47 -7.07
C LYS A 10 11.52 -11.43 -7.17
N SER A 11 10.86 -12.55 -6.92
CA SER A 11 9.39 -12.66 -6.89
C SER A 11 8.78 -11.84 -5.75
N ILE A 12 9.34 -11.95 -4.54
CA ILE A 12 8.93 -11.17 -3.37
C ILE A 12 9.11 -9.67 -3.62
N SER A 13 10.21 -9.26 -4.26
CA SER A 13 10.44 -7.85 -4.62
C SER A 13 9.39 -7.30 -5.60
N PHE A 14 8.91 -8.14 -6.52
CA PHE A 14 7.84 -7.77 -7.45
C PHE A 14 6.47 -7.73 -6.76
N SER A 15 6.15 -8.73 -5.92
CA SER A 15 4.93 -8.73 -5.12
C SER A 15 4.87 -7.57 -4.11
N LEU A 16 6.00 -7.17 -3.52
CA LEU A 16 6.09 -5.99 -2.64
C LEU A 16 5.79 -4.68 -3.36
N LEU A 17 5.85 -4.66 -4.69
CA LEU A 17 5.54 -3.52 -5.55
C LEU A 17 4.09 -3.56 -6.01
N PHE A 18 3.60 -4.76 -6.33
CA PHE A 18 2.24 -4.98 -6.77
C PHE A 18 1.23 -4.73 -5.64
N PHE A 19 1.56 -5.17 -4.42
CA PHE A 19 0.73 -4.99 -3.22
C PHE A 19 0.36 -3.53 -2.93
N PRO A 20 1.31 -2.57 -2.81
CA PRO A 20 0.96 -1.17 -2.56
C PRO A 20 0.15 -0.53 -3.70
N ILE A 21 0.43 -0.89 -4.95
CA ILE A 21 -0.35 -0.39 -6.10
C ILE A 21 -1.80 -0.89 -6.03
N PHE A 22 -1.98 -2.19 -5.79
CA PHE A 22 -3.30 -2.81 -5.72
C PHE A 22 -4.10 -2.31 -4.52
N VAL A 23 -3.48 -2.25 -3.34
CA VAL A 23 -4.10 -1.74 -2.11
C VAL A 23 -4.41 -0.25 -2.21
N GLY A 24 -3.52 0.54 -2.82
CA GLY A 24 -3.75 1.97 -3.06
C GLY A 24 -4.93 2.20 -4.00
N ILE A 25 -4.98 1.51 -5.14
CA ILE A 25 -6.08 1.65 -6.11
C ILE A 25 -7.39 1.15 -5.51
N MET A 26 -7.43 -0.07 -4.96
CA MET A 26 -8.65 -0.63 -4.39
C MET A 26 -9.13 0.16 -3.17
N GLY A 27 -8.21 0.60 -2.31
CA GLY A 27 -8.53 1.45 -1.17
C GLY A 27 -9.09 2.81 -1.56
N THR A 28 -8.55 3.43 -2.63
CA THR A 28 -9.07 4.70 -3.16
C THR A 28 -10.45 4.51 -3.78
N ILE A 29 -10.65 3.45 -4.56
CA ILE A 29 -11.96 3.13 -5.16
C ILE A 29 -12.99 2.88 -4.07
N SER A 30 -12.67 2.07 -3.06
CA SER A 30 -13.56 1.83 -1.92
C SER A 30 -13.88 3.12 -1.17
N LEU A 31 -12.91 4.00 -0.94
CA LEU A 31 -13.13 5.30 -0.32
C LEU A 31 -14.07 6.19 -1.14
N ILE A 32 -13.86 6.27 -2.45
CA ILE A 32 -14.71 7.06 -3.35
C ILE A 32 -16.14 6.55 -3.29
N VAL A 33 -16.37 5.24 -3.41
CA VAL A 33 -17.71 4.64 -3.35
C VAL A 33 -18.36 4.88 -1.99
N LEU A 34 -17.60 4.77 -0.90
CA LEU A 34 -18.12 5.02 0.44
C LEU A 34 -18.55 6.48 0.61
N VAL A 35 -17.75 7.42 0.08
CA VAL A 35 -18.00 8.87 0.18
C VAL A 35 -19.13 9.32 -0.74
N THR A 36 -19.22 8.79 -1.96
CA THR A 36 -20.25 9.21 -2.94
C THR A 36 -21.59 8.54 -2.72
N TRP A 37 -21.61 7.34 -2.14
CA TRP A 37 -22.82 6.52 -2.03
C TRP A 37 -23.21 6.13 -0.61
N GLY A 38 -22.24 6.00 0.30
CA GLY A 38 -22.47 5.53 1.67
C GLY A 38 -22.73 6.64 2.70
N ILE A 39 -22.34 7.90 2.42
CA ILE A 39 -22.43 9.00 3.38
C ILE A 39 -23.31 10.12 2.82
N PRO A 40 -24.42 10.49 3.49
CA PRO A 40 -25.21 11.66 3.11
C PRO A 40 -24.37 12.93 3.30
N GLN A 41 -24.48 13.89 2.37
CA GLN A 41 -23.57 15.04 2.30
C GLN A 41 -23.56 15.90 3.58
N GLU A 42 -24.67 15.89 4.32
CA GLU A 42 -24.81 16.55 5.63
C GLU A 42 -23.89 15.99 6.73
N ASP A 43 -23.56 14.69 6.70
CA ASP A 43 -22.70 14.03 7.69
C ASP A 43 -21.23 13.92 7.25
N LEU A 44 -20.94 14.36 6.02
CA LEU A 44 -19.62 14.22 5.41
C LEU A 44 -18.53 14.92 6.25
N GLN A 45 -18.84 16.13 6.77
CA GLN A 45 -17.94 16.90 7.63
C GLN A 45 -17.65 16.21 8.97
N ALA A 46 -18.65 15.55 9.56
CA ALA A 46 -18.49 14.80 10.80
C ALA A 46 -17.68 13.51 10.60
N GLN A 47 -17.72 12.92 9.40
CA GLN A 47 -17.00 11.69 9.07
C GLN A 47 -15.62 11.88 8.44
N ILE A 48 -15.20 13.12 8.11
CA ILE A 48 -13.83 13.45 7.69
C ILE A 48 -12.76 12.80 8.57
N PRO A 49 -12.79 12.87 9.92
CA PRO A 49 -11.76 12.24 10.74
C PRO A 49 -11.64 10.73 10.50
N THR A 50 -12.78 10.03 10.34
CA THR A 50 -12.81 8.59 10.06
C THR A 50 -12.22 8.28 8.68
N ILE A 51 -12.60 9.06 7.67
CA ILE A 51 -12.06 8.96 6.31
C ILE A 51 -10.56 9.19 6.30
N LEU A 52 -10.09 10.19 7.06
CA LEU A 52 -8.68 10.55 7.16
C LEU A 52 -7.87 9.42 7.81
N ILE A 53 -8.36 8.83 8.89
CA ILE A 53 -7.72 7.67 9.55
C ILE A 53 -7.65 6.48 8.60
N LEU A 54 -8.74 6.20 7.88
CA LEU A 54 -8.78 5.09 6.91
C LEU A 54 -7.79 5.30 5.76
N ALA A 55 -7.73 6.53 5.23
CA ALA A 55 -6.74 6.92 4.24
C ALA A 55 -5.32 6.77 4.80
N LEU A 56 -5.07 7.20 6.04
CA LEU A 56 -3.77 7.08 6.68
C LEU A 56 -3.33 5.63 6.87
N VAL A 57 -4.26 4.71 7.15
CA VAL A 57 -3.98 3.27 7.24
C VAL A 57 -3.68 2.68 5.86
N ILE A 58 -4.50 2.98 4.85
CA ILE A 58 -4.34 2.46 3.48
C ILE A 58 -3.03 2.98 2.85
N TYR A 59 -2.83 4.29 2.88
CA TYR A 59 -1.62 4.92 2.35
C TYR A 59 -0.40 4.67 3.23
N GLY A 60 -0.57 4.54 4.55
CA GLY A 60 0.50 4.16 5.47
C GLY A 60 1.02 2.76 5.23
N ALA A 61 0.12 1.77 5.05
CA ALA A 61 0.50 0.41 4.67
C ALA A 61 1.22 0.38 3.30
N CYS A 62 0.73 1.18 2.35
CA CYS A 62 1.34 1.36 1.04
C CYS A 62 2.77 1.96 1.15
N ALA A 63 2.94 3.01 1.95
CA ALA A 63 4.23 3.64 2.24
C ALA A 63 5.20 2.68 2.95
N ILE A 64 4.73 1.87 3.91
CA ILE A 64 5.54 0.86 4.60
C ILE A 64 6.01 -0.22 3.61
N SER A 65 5.16 -0.69 2.70
CA SER A 65 5.57 -1.63 1.64
C SER A 65 6.64 -1.05 0.72
N LEU A 66 6.49 0.22 0.30
CA LEU A 66 7.50 0.92 -0.50
C LEU A 66 8.79 1.17 0.29
N PHE A 67 8.68 1.46 1.58
CA PHE A 67 9.82 1.71 2.46
C PHE A 67 10.64 0.44 2.72
N LEU A 68 9.97 -0.68 3.04
CA LEU A 68 10.61 -2.01 3.16
C LEU A 68 11.31 -2.39 1.86
N ARG A 69 10.68 -2.13 0.71
CA ARG A 69 11.31 -2.33 -0.61
C ARG A 69 12.56 -1.48 -0.75
N SER A 70 12.51 -0.20 -0.39
CA SER A 70 13.68 0.70 -0.48
C SER A 70 14.83 0.21 0.40
N ILE A 71 14.54 -0.24 1.64
CA ILE A 71 15.54 -0.78 2.55
C ILE A 71 16.12 -2.08 2.00
N PHE A 72 15.28 -2.97 1.48
CA PHE A 72 15.70 -4.27 0.97
C PHE A 72 16.53 -4.17 -0.32
N LEU A 73 16.19 -3.22 -1.21
CA LEU A 73 16.99 -2.88 -2.38
C LEU A 73 18.30 -2.19 -1.99
N ARG A 74 18.28 -1.26 -1.02
CA ARG A 74 19.49 -0.57 -0.55
C ARG A 74 20.46 -1.53 0.17
N LYS A 75 19.95 -2.52 0.90
CA LYS A 75 20.74 -3.60 1.52
C LYS A 75 21.24 -4.64 0.51
N GLY A 76 20.62 -4.71 -0.68
CA GLY A 76 21.08 -5.53 -1.81
C GLY A 76 22.03 -4.83 -2.79
N GLY A 77 22.23 -3.51 -2.67
CA GLY A 77 23.14 -2.71 -3.50
C GLY A 77 24.61 -2.75 -3.08
N SER A 78 24.95 -3.53 -2.05
CA SER A 78 26.32 -3.78 -1.58
C SER A 78 26.70 -5.27 -1.71
N PHE A 79 26.33 -5.89 -2.82
CA PHE A 79 26.99 -7.12 -3.27
C PHE A 79 27.32 -6.91 -4.75
N LYS A 80 28.47 -6.26 -4.94
CA LYS A 80 29.26 -6.38 -6.16
C LYS A 80 29.81 -7.81 -6.22
#